data_AF-A0A2S2KRE6-F1
#
_entry.id   AF-A0A2S2KRE6-F1
#
_cell.length_a   1.000
_cell.length_b   1.000
_cell.length_c   1.000
_cell.angle_alpha   90.00
_cell.angle_beta   90.00
_cell.angle_gamma   90.00
#
_symmetry.space_group_name_H-M   'P 1'
#
loop_
_entity.id
_entity.type
_entity.pdbx_description
1 polymer ?
#
loop_
_entity_poly.entity_id
_entity_poly.type
_entity_poly.pdbx_seq_one_letter_code
_entity_poly.pdbx_strand_id
1 'polypeptide(L)'
;MIREIIDINPKTWLKPFQKTSIFYLLKMGLFYHGLGVILMYAGSFFATNIISDYEIPQFPVSITLAVSSGLLEESIFFGMPYYMTGNPLILLGSGIIWSASHLFSSSVFSVEALAYGGFLLTIPHIFFSIRTWISKKGWFAIVFHSAWNFSFLILYCMLGLRQCSIVNDMYDVINLIMAISAGVIVYLAYQNKKRYLNRFLYLIPVGIIFVSSAILFSDYVL
;
A
#
# COMPACT_ATOMS: atom_id res chain seq x y z
N MET A 1 17.59 20.29 8.81
CA MET A 1 18.13 20.55 7.46
C MET A 1 19.09 19.47 6.96
N ILE A 2 20.33 19.32 7.47
CA ILE A 2 21.30 18.34 6.91
C ILE A 2 20.76 16.89 6.87
N ARG A 3 20.14 16.42 7.97
CA ARG A 3 19.59 15.06 8.04
C ARG A 3 18.39 14.83 7.11
N GLU A 4 17.60 15.86 6.86
CA GLU A 4 16.44 15.78 5.95
C GLU A 4 16.91 15.72 4.51
N ILE A 5 17.95 16.47 4.15
CA ILE A 5 18.57 16.41 2.82
C ILE A 5 19.12 15.01 2.56
N ILE A 6 19.78 14.41 3.57
CA ILE A 6 20.26 13.03 3.48
C ILE A 6 19.10 12.06 3.27
N ASP A 7 18.00 12.23 4.01
CA ASP A 7 16.85 11.34 3.90
C ASP A 7 16.05 11.54 2.60
N ILE A 8 15.99 12.75 2.05
CA ILE A 8 15.31 12.99 0.77
C ILE A 8 16.16 12.51 -0.42
N ASN A 9 17.48 12.37 -0.25
CA ASN A 9 18.39 11.95 -1.33
C ASN A 9 18.08 10.52 -1.82
N PRO A 10 17.78 10.31 -3.12
CA PRO A 10 17.51 8.99 -3.68
C PRO A 10 18.60 7.94 -3.42
N LYS A 11 19.86 8.36 -3.30
CA LYS A 11 21.00 7.46 -3.00
C LYS A 11 20.90 6.79 -1.62
N THR A 12 20.03 7.27 -0.74
CA THR A 12 19.87 6.75 0.63
C THR A 12 18.51 6.08 0.84
N TRP A 13 17.68 5.94 -0.20
CA TRP A 13 16.31 5.46 -0.04
C TRP A 13 16.18 3.99 0.39
N LEU A 14 17.26 3.21 0.36
CA LEU A 14 17.33 1.86 0.92
C LEU A 14 17.99 1.80 2.30
N LYS A 15 18.29 2.95 2.91
CA LYS A 15 18.84 3.08 4.26
C LYS A 15 17.75 3.53 5.24
N PRO A 16 17.86 3.15 6.53
CA PRO A 16 16.94 3.65 7.55
C PRO A 16 16.95 5.19 7.61
N PHE A 17 15.87 5.76 8.12
CA PHE A 17 15.78 7.20 8.39
C PHE A 17 16.82 7.60 9.44
N GLN A 18 17.40 8.79 9.28
CA GLN A 18 18.33 9.36 10.27
C GLN A 18 17.63 9.72 11.59
N LYS A 19 16.31 9.91 11.56
CA LYS A 19 15.46 10.15 12.73
C LYS A 19 14.17 9.35 12.59
N THR A 20 13.65 8.85 13.71
CA THR A 20 12.46 7.99 13.75
C THR A 20 11.40 8.47 14.74
N SER A 21 11.47 9.75 15.14
CA SER A 21 10.38 10.37 15.90
C SER A 21 9.12 10.44 15.05
N ILE A 22 7.95 10.32 15.68
CA ILE A 22 6.65 10.31 14.99
C ILE A 22 6.48 11.54 14.09
N PHE A 23 6.79 12.73 14.61
CA PHE A 23 6.72 13.97 13.84
C PHE A 23 7.64 13.96 12.60
N TYR A 24 8.84 13.37 12.73
CA TYR A 24 9.77 13.28 11.60
C TYR A 24 9.27 12.31 10.54
N LEU A 25 8.77 11.14 10.95
CA LEU A 25 8.20 10.16 10.03
C LEU A 25 6.95 10.70 9.34
N LEU A 26 6.11 11.47 10.06
CA LEU A 26 4.97 12.18 9.46
C LEU A 26 5.45 13.15 8.37
N LYS A 27 6.45 13.98 8.67
CA LYS A 27 7.04 14.90 7.68
C LYS A 27 7.58 14.18 6.45
N MET A 28 8.30 13.07 6.64
CA MET A 28 8.82 12.27 5.53
C MET A 28 7.70 11.60 4.75
N GLY A 29 6.68 11.05 5.42
CA GLY A 29 5.50 10.46 4.80
C GLY A 29 4.79 11.45 3.89
N LEU A 30 4.51 12.66 4.40
CA LEU A 30 3.94 13.76 3.61
C LEU A 30 4.81 14.16 2.42
N PHE A 31 6.14 14.18 2.58
CA PHE A 31 7.05 14.47 1.47
C PHE A 31 6.95 13.42 0.36
N TYR A 32 7.09 12.13 0.67
CA TYR A 32 7.05 11.05 -0.32
C TYR A 32 5.67 10.96 -0.98
N HIS A 33 4.60 11.04 -0.21
CA HIS A 33 3.26 10.93 -0.76
C HIS A 33 2.86 12.19 -1.54
N GLY A 34 3.28 13.38 -1.10
CA GLY A 34 3.12 14.62 -1.87
C GLY A 34 3.84 14.55 -3.22
N LEU A 35 5.06 14.00 -3.25
CA LEU A 35 5.75 13.73 -4.51
C LEU A 35 4.97 12.73 -5.38
N GLY A 36 4.41 11.67 -4.79
CA GLY A 36 3.55 10.71 -5.48
C GLY A 36 2.33 11.38 -6.11
N VAL A 37 1.66 12.27 -5.40
CA VAL A 37 0.50 13.03 -5.91
C VAL A 37 0.89 13.90 -7.10
N ILE A 38 2.03 14.59 -7.04
CA ILE A 38 2.53 15.38 -8.18
C ILE A 38 2.75 14.46 -9.40
N LEU A 39 3.39 13.30 -9.21
CA LEU A 39 3.62 12.34 -10.29
C LEU A 39 2.32 11.74 -10.84
N MET A 40 1.34 11.47 -9.98
CA MET A 40 0.01 10.99 -10.38
C MET A 40 -0.68 11.98 -11.30
N TYR A 41 -0.72 13.27 -10.94
CA TYR A 41 -1.34 14.31 -11.76
C TYR A 41 -0.58 14.54 -13.06
N ALA A 42 0.75 14.64 -13.01
CA ALA A 42 1.58 14.78 -14.21
C ALA A 42 1.40 13.59 -15.17
N GLY A 43 1.45 12.36 -14.64
CA GLY A 43 1.28 11.14 -15.41
C GLY A 43 -0.10 11.02 -16.04
N SER A 44 -1.16 11.32 -15.28
CA SER A 44 -2.53 11.31 -15.79
C SER A 44 -2.73 12.37 -16.88
N PHE A 45 -2.15 13.57 -16.70
CA PHE A 45 -2.16 14.62 -17.71
C PHE A 45 -1.49 14.16 -19.00
N PHE A 46 -0.27 13.60 -18.93
CA PHE A 46 0.41 13.11 -20.13
C PHE A 46 -0.33 11.95 -20.80
N ALA A 47 -0.83 10.97 -20.03
CA ALA A 47 -1.59 9.85 -20.56
C ALA A 47 -2.83 10.33 -21.35
N THR A 48 -3.60 11.25 -20.78
CA THR A 48 -4.81 11.81 -21.42
C THR A 48 -4.50 12.59 -22.71
N ASN A 49 -3.31 13.18 -22.84
CA ASN A 49 -2.92 13.96 -24.02
C ASN A 49 -2.22 13.13 -25.11
N ILE A 50 -1.65 11.97 -24.76
CA ILE A 50 -0.81 11.18 -25.66
C ILE A 50 -1.52 9.90 -26.13
N ILE A 51 -2.31 9.29 -25.26
CA ILE A 51 -3.00 8.03 -25.53
C ILE A 51 -4.43 8.36 -25.95
N SER A 52 -4.79 7.99 -27.17
CA SER A 52 -6.15 8.16 -27.67
C SER A 52 -7.13 7.41 -26.77
N ASP A 53 -8.27 8.05 -26.48
CA ASP A 53 -9.38 7.43 -25.73
C ASP A 53 -9.01 6.98 -24.31
N TYR A 54 -7.92 7.51 -23.74
CA TYR A 54 -7.56 7.26 -22.36
C TYR A 54 -8.55 7.91 -21.39
N GLU A 55 -9.16 7.09 -20.54
CA GLU A 55 -9.96 7.55 -19.41
C GLU A 55 -9.24 7.25 -18.11
N ILE A 56 -9.17 8.24 -17.22
CA ILE A 56 -8.56 8.06 -15.89
C ILE A 56 -9.38 7.03 -15.11
N PRO A 57 -8.81 5.87 -14.75
CA PRO A 57 -9.57 4.82 -14.09
C PRO A 57 -10.18 5.29 -12.77
N GLN A 58 -11.48 5.06 -12.61
CA GLN A 58 -12.20 5.30 -11.38
C GLN A 58 -12.43 3.97 -10.66
N PHE A 59 -12.17 3.94 -9.36
CA PHE A 59 -12.44 2.78 -8.53
C PHE A 59 -13.44 3.16 -7.45
N PRO A 60 -14.56 2.45 -7.28
CA PRO A 60 -15.36 2.62 -6.07
C PRO A 60 -14.50 2.17 -4.88
N VAL A 61 -14.29 3.07 -3.93
CA VAL A 61 -13.53 2.77 -2.71
C VAL A 61 -14.40 3.18 -1.53
N SER A 62 -14.80 2.20 -0.71
CA SER A 62 -15.47 2.49 0.56
C SER A 62 -14.45 2.89 1.63
N ILE A 63 -14.95 3.42 2.76
CA ILE A 63 -14.11 3.69 3.92
C ILE A 63 -13.43 2.41 4.42
N THR A 64 -14.16 1.29 4.43
CA THR A 64 -13.61 0.00 4.87
C THR A 64 -12.47 -0.44 3.97
N LEU A 65 -12.64 -0.34 2.64
CA LEU A 65 -11.60 -0.72 1.69
C LEU A 65 -10.37 0.20 1.82
N ALA A 66 -10.57 1.52 1.87
CA ALA A 66 -9.47 2.49 1.99
C ALA A 66 -8.61 2.26 3.24
N VAL A 67 -9.23 2.00 4.39
CA VAL A 67 -8.49 1.78 5.65
C VAL A 67 -7.86 0.38 5.68
N SER A 68 -8.58 -0.65 5.27
CA SER A 68 -8.07 -2.03 5.32
C SER A 68 -6.97 -2.30 4.29
N SER A 69 -6.98 -1.63 3.13
CA SER A 69 -5.93 -1.77 2.12
C SER A 69 -4.56 -1.34 2.65
N GLY A 70 -4.50 -0.24 3.42
CA GLY A 70 -3.25 0.20 4.04
C GLY A 70 -2.65 -0.84 4.99
N LEU A 71 -3.48 -1.55 5.75
CA LEU A 71 -3.02 -2.68 6.59
C LEU A 71 -2.60 -3.88 5.74
N LEU A 72 -3.41 -4.26 4.75
CA LEU A 72 -3.16 -5.43 3.90
C LEU A 72 -1.86 -5.28 3.11
N GLU A 73 -1.74 -4.17 2.39
CA GLU A 73 -0.64 -3.89 1.47
C GLU A 73 0.68 -3.73 2.21
N GLU A 74 0.70 -2.94 3.29
CA GLU A 74 1.90 -2.81 4.13
C GLU A 74 2.32 -4.14 4.75
N SER A 75 1.36 -4.98 5.13
CA SER A 75 1.65 -6.28 5.71
C SER A 75 2.23 -7.25 4.69
N ILE A 76 1.59 -7.40 3.52
CA ILE A 76 2.00 -8.34 2.47
C ILE A 76 3.29 -7.90 1.81
N PHE A 77 3.37 -6.65 1.35
CA PHE A 77 4.46 -6.23 0.48
C PHE A 77 5.69 -5.70 1.21
N PHE A 78 5.58 -5.34 2.49
CA PHE A 78 6.72 -4.80 3.24
C PHE A 78 6.97 -5.53 4.56
N GLY A 79 5.93 -5.75 5.38
CA GLY A 79 6.03 -6.36 6.69
C GLY A 79 6.50 -7.82 6.67
N MET A 80 5.85 -8.66 5.87
CA MET A 80 6.24 -10.06 5.71
C MET A 80 7.66 -10.20 5.12
N PRO A 81 8.00 -9.58 3.96
CA PRO A 81 9.38 -9.58 3.44
C PRO A 81 10.42 -9.11 4.45
N TYR A 82 10.12 -8.07 5.24
CA TYR A 82 10.99 -7.57 6.30
C TYR A 82 11.26 -8.60 7.38
N TYR A 83 10.24 -9.20 7.97
CA TYR A 83 10.47 -10.16 9.06
C TYR A 83 11.05 -11.49 8.59
N MET A 84 10.73 -11.91 7.36
CA MET A 84 11.24 -13.16 6.78
C MET A 84 12.71 -13.03 6.38
N THR A 85 13.10 -11.92 5.75
CA THR A 85 14.42 -11.82 5.11
C THR A 85 15.34 -10.78 5.74
N GLY A 86 14.78 -9.67 6.24
CA GLY A 86 15.54 -8.51 6.70
C GLY A 86 16.38 -7.81 5.62
N ASN A 87 16.24 -8.19 4.34
CA ASN A 87 17.06 -7.68 3.25
C ASN A 87 16.35 -6.53 2.50
N PRO A 88 16.88 -5.29 2.53
CA PRO A 88 16.29 -4.14 1.84
C PRO A 88 16.00 -4.34 0.35
N LEU A 89 16.78 -5.16 -0.36
CA LEU A 89 16.56 -5.43 -1.78
C LEU A 89 15.32 -6.29 -2.02
N ILE A 90 15.00 -7.21 -1.11
CA ILE A 90 13.79 -8.03 -1.20
C ILE A 90 12.56 -7.18 -0.92
N LEU A 91 12.64 -6.24 0.04
CA LEU A 91 11.58 -5.26 0.27
C LEU A 91 11.37 -4.38 -0.97
N LEU A 92 12.46 -3.95 -1.62
CA LEU A 92 12.37 -3.19 -2.88
C LEU A 92 11.69 -3.98 -3.98
N GLY A 93 12.08 -5.24 -4.19
CA GLY A 93 11.45 -6.10 -5.20
C GLY A 93 9.95 -6.28 -4.94
N SER A 94 9.58 -6.52 -3.68
CA SER A 94 8.18 -6.64 -3.28
C SER A 94 7.39 -5.33 -3.45
N GLY A 95 7.99 -4.19 -3.11
CA GLY A 95 7.41 -2.86 -3.34
C GLY A 95 7.25 -2.52 -4.83
N ILE A 96 8.16 -2.98 -5.69
CA ILE A 96 8.02 -2.84 -7.15
C ILE A 96 6.82 -3.65 -7.65
N ILE A 97 6.65 -4.88 -7.19
CA ILE A 97 5.48 -5.71 -7.54
C ILE A 97 4.19 -5.02 -7.09
N TRP A 98 4.17 -4.49 -5.87
CA TRP A 98 3.03 -3.73 -5.34
C TRP A 98 2.68 -2.52 -6.20
N SER A 99 3.67 -1.70 -6.55
CA SER A 99 3.46 -0.53 -7.40
C SER A 99 3.02 -0.93 -8.82
N ALA A 100 3.66 -1.92 -9.43
CA ALA A 100 3.27 -2.43 -10.75
C ALA A 100 1.84 -2.98 -10.75
N SER A 101 1.38 -3.58 -9.64
CA SER A 101 0.00 -4.06 -9.50
C SER A 101 -1.02 -2.91 -9.59
N HIS A 102 -0.66 -1.70 -9.16
CA HIS A 102 -1.51 -0.51 -9.28
C HIS A 102 -1.65 0.01 -10.72
N LEU A 103 -0.87 -0.51 -11.67
CA LEU A 103 -1.07 -0.22 -13.08
C LEU A 103 -2.35 -0.88 -13.62
N PHE A 104 -2.76 -1.99 -13.02
CA PHE A 104 -3.90 -2.78 -13.48
C PHE A 104 -5.14 -2.42 -12.68
N SER A 105 -6.07 -1.73 -13.33
CA SER A 105 -7.31 -1.20 -12.74
C SER A 105 -8.56 -1.99 -13.10
N SER A 106 -8.51 -2.68 -14.23
CA SER A 106 -9.63 -3.41 -14.80
C SER A 106 -9.14 -4.76 -15.30
N SER A 107 -10.08 -5.66 -15.57
CA SER A 107 -9.81 -6.91 -16.28
C SER A 107 -9.43 -6.70 -17.76
N VAL A 108 -9.32 -5.45 -18.21
CA VAL A 108 -8.97 -5.07 -19.58
C VAL A 108 -7.47 -4.75 -19.65
N PHE A 109 -6.73 -5.58 -20.38
CA PHE A 109 -5.32 -5.37 -20.66
C PHE A 109 -5.13 -4.56 -21.94
N SER A 110 -5.53 -3.29 -21.90
CA SER A 110 -5.28 -2.33 -22.99
C SER A 110 -4.56 -1.09 -22.47
N VAL A 111 -3.80 -0.42 -23.34
CA VAL A 111 -2.97 0.75 -23.00
C VAL A 111 -3.84 1.89 -22.46
N GLU A 112 -5.04 2.03 -22.99
CA GLU A 112 -6.01 3.08 -22.68
C GLU A 112 -6.69 2.86 -21.32
N ALA A 113 -6.63 1.63 -20.77
CA ALA A 113 -7.27 1.27 -19.50
C ALA A 113 -6.30 1.22 -18.30
N LEU A 114 -4.97 1.34 -18.53
CA LEU A 114 -3.98 1.23 -17.46
C LEU A 114 -4.02 2.44 -16.51
N ALA A 115 -3.96 2.19 -15.20
CA ALA A 115 -3.92 3.24 -14.18
C ALA A 115 -2.51 3.84 -14.02
N TYR A 116 -2.01 4.52 -15.06
CA TYR A 116 -0.68 5.17 -15.04
C TYR A 116 -0.51 6.12 -13.85
N GLY A 117 -1.55 6.90 -13.53
CA GLY A 117 -1.54 7.79 -12.37
C GLY A 117 -1.37 7.02 -11.06
N GLY A 118 -2.10 5.91 -10.87
CA GLY A 118 -2.01 5.05 -9.68
C GLY A 118 -0.64 4.38 -9.56
N PHE A 119 -0.10 3.88 -10.66
CA PHE A 119 1.26 3.36 -10.71
C PHE A 119 2.29 4.42 -10.28
N LEU A 120 2.23 5.63 -10.83
CA LEU A 120 3.18 6.70 -10.51
C LEU A 120 3.03 7.25 -9.09
N LEU A 121 1.80 7.26 -8.53
CA LEU A 121 1.52 7.62 -7.14
C LEU A 121 2.30 6.75 -6.16
N THR A 122 2.37 5.45 -6.44
CA THR A 122 2.93 4.46 -5.52
C THR A 122 4.46 4.42 -5.53
N ILE A 123 5.14 4.88 -6.59
CA ILE A 123 6.61 4.81 -6.68
C ILE A 123 7.30 5.53 -5.50
N PRO A 124 7.01 6.81 -5.19
CA PRO A 124 7.59 7.46 -4.01
C PRO A 124 7.16 6.80 -2.69
N HIS A 125 5.93 6.26 -2.63
CA HIS A 125 5.40 5.58 -1.45
C HIS A 125 6.25 4.36 -1.09
N ILE A 126 6.68 3.54 -2.08
CA ILE A 126 7.60 2.40 -1.86
C ILE A 126 8.76 2.78 -0.94
N PHE A 127 9.42 3.90 -1.24
CA PHE A 127 10.60 4.34 -0.50
C PHE A 127 10.26 4.79 0.92
N PHE A 128 9.11 5.42 1.14
CA PHE A 128 8.66 5.72 2.50
C PHE A 128 8.44 4.43 3.31
N SER A 129 7.75 3.44 2.74
CA SER A 129 7.43 2.18 3.43
C SER A 129 8.70 1.39 3.72
N ILE A 130 9.56 1.15 2.73
CA ILE A 130 10.85 0.46 2.90
C ILE A 130 11.65 1.06 4.06
N ARG A 131 11.80 2.38 4.06
CA ARG A 131 12.63 3.07 5.06
C ARG A 131 12.00 3.03 6.44
N THR A 132 10.69 3.14 6.54
CA THR A 132 9.96 3.03 7.80
C THR A 132 10.11 1.63 8.40
N TRP A 133 10.00 0.59 7.57
CA TRP A 133 10.20 -0.81 7.95
C TRP A 133 11.64 -1.11 8.40
N ILE A 134 12.65 -0.72 7.60
CA ILE A 134 14.07 -0.89 7.95
C ILE A 134 14.42 -0.11 9.23
N SER A 135 13.74 1.01 9.47
CA SER A 135 13.86 1.80 10.72
C SER A 135 13.14 1.18 11.93
N LYS A 136 12.60 -0.04 11.80
CA LYS A 136 11.86 -0.78 12.84
C LYS A 136 10.57 -0.09 13.30
N LYS A 137 9.98 0.74 12.43
CA LYS A 137 8.75 1.51 12.70
C LYS A 137 7.61 1.11 11.75
N GLY A 138 7.60 -0.12 11.23
CA GLY A 138 6.59 -0.60 10.26
C GLY A 138 5.13 -0.38 10.66
N TRP A 139 4.80 -0.43 11.95
CA TRP A 139 3.46 -0.06 12.45
C TRP A 139 3.05 1.37 12.05
N PHE A 140 4.00 2.30 11.98
CA PHE A 140 3.76 3.67 11.55
C PHE A 140 3.45 3.72 10.05
N ALA A 141 4.10 2.90 9.22
CA ALA A 141 3.79 2.81 7.80
C ALA A 141 2.35 2.31 7.59
N ILE A 142 1.93 1.25 8.30
CA ILE A 142 0.56 0.74 8.29
C ILE A 142 -0.46 1.84 8.63
N VAL A 143 -0.27 2.52 9.77
CA VAL A 143 -1.18 3.57 10.23
C VAL A 143 -1.19 4.76 9.26
N PHE A 144 -0.01 5.18 8.81
CA PHE A 144 0.13 6.31 7.89
C PHE A 144 -0.54 6.02 6.55
N HIS A 145 -0.30 4.86 5.95
CA HIS A 145 -0.90 4.44 4.69
C HIS A 145 -2.44 4.37 4.81
N SER A 146 -2.94 3.70 5.84
CA SER A 146 -4.40 3.62 6.09
C SER A 146 -5.03 5.01 6.25
N ALA A 147 -4.38 5.89 7.01
CA ALA A 147 -4.83 7.28 7.20
C ALA A 147 -4.74 8.11 5.92
N TRP A 148 -3.72 7.89 5.09
CA TRP A 148 -3.54 8.56 3.80
C TRP A 148 -4.69 8.21 2.85
N ASN A 149 -4.98 6.91 2.68
CA ASN A 149 -6.08 6.43 1.83
C ASN A 149 -7.43 6.97 2.31
N PHE A 150 -7.67 6.91 3.62
CA PHE A 150 -8.86 7.51 4.23
C PHE A 150 -8.96 9.02 3.96
N SER A 151 -7.88 9.77 4.14
CA SER A 151 -7.87 11.23 3.94
C SER A 151 -8.19 11.60 2.48
N PHE A 152 -7.61 10.88 1.51
CA PHE A 152 -7.91 11.09 0.10
C PHE A 152 -9.37 10.77 -0.22
N LEU A 153 -9.88 9.64 0.27
CA LEU A 153 -11.28 9.26 0.06
C LEU A 153 -12.23 10.33 0.62
N ILE A 154 -12.04 10.76 1.86
CA ILE A 154 -12.89 11.78 2.49
C ILE A 154 -12.79 13.11 1.74
N LEU A 155 -11.61 13.51 1.26
CA LEU A 155 -11.46 14.70 0.43
C LEU A 155 -12.28 14.61 -0.86
N TYR A 156 -12.20 13.48 -1.58
CA TYR A 156 -13.02 13.26 -2.78
C TYR A 156 -14.52 13.29 -2.48
N CYS A 157 -14.95 12.75 -1.34
CA CYS A 157 -16.34 12.80 -0.92
C CYS A 157 -16.81 14.22 -0.59
N MET A 158 -16.01 15.00 0.14
CA MET A 158 -16.35 16.39 0.48
C MET A 158 -16.44 17.29 -0.74
N LEU A 159 -15.64 17.00 -1.79
CA LEU A 159 -15.69 17.71 -3.06
C LEU A 159 -16.83 17.25 -3.98
N GLY A 160 -17.65 16.27 -3.56
CA GLY A 160 -18.72 15.70 -4.37
C GLY A 160 -18.23 14.88 -5.57
N LEU A 161 -16.94 14.54 -5.61
CA LEU A 161 -16.33 13.77 -6.70
C LEU A 161 -16.63 12.28 -6.57
N ARG A 162 -16.98 11.81 -5.37
CA ARG A 162 -17.31 10.40 -5.06
C ARG A 162 -18.38 10.28 -3.98
N GLN A 163 -19.15 9.19 -4.02
CA GLN A 163 -20.03 8.83 -2.91
C GLN A 163 -19.22 8.20 -1.78
N CYS A 164 -19.56 8.55 -0.54
CA CYS A 164 -18.93 8.01 0.65
C CYS A 164 -19.84 6.96 1.30
N SER A 165 -19.45 5.69 1.16
CA SER A 165 -20.06 4.56 1.85
C SER A 165 -19.07 3.98 2.86
N ILE A 166 -19.61 3.41 3.94
CA ILE A 166 -18.77 2.72 4.93
C ILE A 166 -18.33 1.35 4.38
N VAL A 167 -19.28 0.60 3.84
CA VAL A 167 -19.11 -0.69 3.17
C VAL A 167 -19.96 -0.65 1.91
N ASN A 168 -19.39 -1.04 0.77
CA ASN A 168 -20.09 -1.15 -0.50
C ASN A 168 -20.68 -2.55 -0.71
N ASP A 169 -19.87 -3.58 -0.51
CA ASP A 169 -20.18 -4.94 -0.91
C ASP A 169 -19.42 -6.00 -0.07
N MET A 170 -19.54 -7.26 -0.48
CA MET A 170 -18.84 -8.38 0.16
C MET A 170 -17.32 -8.30 -0.04
N TYR A 171 -16.84 -7.69 -1.13
CA TYR A 171 -15.42 -7.55 -1.41
C TYR A 171 -14.73 -6.72 -0.32
N ASP A 172 -15.36 -5.64 0.15
CA ASP A 172 -14.85 -4.83 1.25
C ASP A 172 -14.68 -5.63 2.55
N VAL A 173 -15.66 -6.48 2.87
CA VAL A 173 -15.66 -7.31 4.08
C VAL A 173 -14.56 -8.37 3.98
N ILE A 174 -14.42 -9.01 2.83
CA ILE A 174 -13.38 -10.01 2.60
C ILE A 174 -11.99 -9.36 2.63
N ASN A 175 -11.82 -8.18 2.05
CA ASN A 175 -10.57 -7.43 2.09
C ASN A 175 -10.18 -7.09 3.54
N LEU A 176 -11.14 -6.67 4.37
CA LEU A 176 -10.90 -6.42 5.80
C LEU A 176 -10.43 -7.68 6.53
N ILE A 177 -11.08 -8.83 6.28
CA ILE A 177 -10.69 -10.13 6.86
C ILE A 177 -9.26 -10.52 6.45
N MET A 178 -8.93 -10.35 5.16
CA MET A 178 -7.58 -10.58 4.65
C MET A 178 -6.57 -9.63 5.29
N ALA A 179 -6.90 -8.34 5.45
CA ALA A 179 -6.04 -7.33 6.04
C ALA A 179 -5.71 -7.67 7.50
N ILE A 180 -6.72 -8.03 8.30
CA ILE A 180 -6.52 -8.47 9.68
C ILE A 180 -5.62 -9.71 9.72
N SER A 181 -5.87 -10.70 8.86
CA SER A 181 -5.09 -11.93 8.80
C SER A 181 -3.62 -11.66 8.43
N ALA A 182 -3.38 -10.80 7.44
CA ALA A 182 -2.04 -10.37 7.05
C ALA A 182 -1.33 -9.62 8.21
N GLY A 183 -2.04 -8.74 8.91
CA GLY A 183 -1.54 -8.08 10.11
C GLY A 183 -1.16 -9.06 11.22
N VAL A 184 -1.96 -10.11 11.43
CA VAL A 184 -1.66 -11.19 12.39
C VAL A 184 -0.39 -11.94 11.98
N ILE A 185 -0.19 -12.25 10.69
CA ILE A 185 1.04 -12.89 10.21
C ILE A 185 2.26 -12.03 10.54
N VAL A 186 2.19 -10.72 10.25
CA VAL A 186 3.27 -9.78 10.55
C VAL A 186 3.53 -9.68 12.05
N TYR A 187 2.48 -9.63 12.87
CA TYR A 187 2.60 -9.64 14.33
C TYR A 187 3.25 -10.93 14.85
N LEU A 188 2.85 -12.10 14.34
CA LEU A 188 3.46 -13.38 14.69
C LEU A 188 4.93 -13.40 14.26
N ALA A 189 5.26 -12.92 13.06
CA ALA A 189 6.65 -12.81 12.57
C ALA A 189 7.51 -11.90 13.45
N TYR A 190 6.95 -10.77 13.92
CA TYR A 190 7.60 -9.91 14.90
C TYR A 190 7.86 -10.63 16.22
N GLN A 191 6.85 -11.33 16.75
CA GLN A 191 6.98 -12.07 18.01
C GLN A 191 7.97 -13.22 17.89
N ASN A 192 8.02 -13.92 16.76
CA ASN A 192 8.94 -15.02 16.52
C ASN A 192 10.42 -14.57 16.56
N LYS A 193 10.70 -13.31 16.19
CA LYS A 193 12.05 -12.71 16.34
C LYS A 193 12.45 -12.47 17.79
N LYS A 194 11.48 -12.37 18.72
CA LYS A 194 11.74 -12.14 20.15
C LYS A 194 11.73 -13.43 20.97
N ARG A 195 10.81 -14.33 20.63
CA ARG A 195 10.61 -15.61 21.30
C ARG A 195 10.26 -16.64 20.25
N TYR A 196 10.76 -17.86 20.37
CA TYR A 196 10.38 -18.93 19.46
C TYR A 196 8.86 -19.17 19.52
N LEU A 197 8.19 -19.05 18.38
CA LEU A 197 6.77 -19.36 18.22
C LEU A 197 6.60 -20.63 17.41
N ASN A 198 5.53 -21.37 17.72
CA ASN A 198 5.15 -22.54 16.95
C ASN A 198 4.72 -22.10 15.53
N ARG A 199 5.41 -22.63 14.51
CA ARG A 199 5.13 -22.36 13.09
C ARG A 199 3.69 -22.70 12.67
N PHE A 200 3.03 -23.62 13.37
CA PHE A 200 1.63 -23.98 13.09
C PHE A 200 0.66 -22.82 13.34
N LEU A 201 1.03 -21.82 14.15
CA LEU A 201 0.20 -20.63 14.38
C LEU A 201 0.00 -19.78 13.12
N TYR A 202 0.91 -19.85 12.15
CA TYR A 202 0.78 -19.14 10.88
C TYR A 202 -0.27 -19.78 9.95
N LEU A 203 -0.61 -21.06 10.15
CA LEU A 203 -1.57 -21.75 9.29
C LEU A 203 -2.97 -21.17 9.40
N ILE A 204 -3.34 -20.65 10.57
CA ILE A 204 -4.67 -20.07 10.80
C ILE A 204 -4.89 -18.82 9.91
N PRO A 205 -4.09 -17.74 10.02
CA PRO A 205 -4.29 -16.57 9.18
C PRO A 205 -4.02 -16.84 7.69
N VAL A 206 -3.09 -17.75 7.35
CA VAL A 206 -2.86 -18.16 5.96
C VAL A 206 -4.08 -18.88 5.39
N GLY A 207 -4.69 -19.78 6.16
CA GLY A 207 -5.91 -20.48 5.77
C GLY A 207 -7.08 -19.52 5.57
N ILE A 208 -7.22 -18.50 6.42
CA ILE A 208 -8.24 -17.46 6.24
C ILE A 208 -8.01 -16.70 4.93
N ILE A 209 -6.79 -16.24 4.65
CA ILE A 209 -6.48 -15.55 3.39
C ILE A 209 -6.80 -16.45 2.19
N PHE A 210 -6.41 -17.72 2.24
CA PHE A 210 -6.67 -18.67 1.16
C PHE A 210 -8.17 -18.84 0.89
N VAL A 211 -8.97 -19.05 1.93
CA VAL A 211 -10.44 -19.19 1.82
C VAL A 211 -11.06 -17.88 1.32
N SER A 212 -10.67 -16.73 1.88
CA SER A 212 -11.10 -15.41 1.43
C SER A 212 -10.82 -15.19 -0.05
N SER A 213 -9.60 -15.49 -0.52
CA SER A 213 -9.24 -15.38 -1.93
C SER A 213 -10.04 -16.35 -2.80
N ALA A 214 -10.27 -17.59 -2.34
CA ALA A 214 -11.08 -18.56 -3.08
C ALA A 214 -12.53 -18.09 -3.28
N ILE A 215 -13.14 -17.48 -2.25
CA ILE A 215 -14.48 -16.88 -2.34
C ILE A 215 -14.49 -15.75 -3.37
N LEU A 216 -13.50 -14.84 -3.32
CA LEU A 216 -13.39 -13.75 -4.30
C LEU A 216 -13.29 -14.28 -5.72
N PHE A 217 -12.46 -15.30 -5.96
CA PHE A 217 -12.32 -15.87 -7.30
C PHE A 217 -13.55 -16.67 -7.76
N SER A 218 -14.32 -17.28 -6.85
CA SER A 218 -15.54 -18.02 -7.23
C SER A 218 -16.65 -17.09 -7.73
N ASP A 219 -16.75 -15.87 -7.20
CA ASP A 219 -17.75 -14.89 -7.63
C ASP A 219 -17.43 -14.30 -9.02
N TYR A 220 -16.21 -14.47 -9.54
CA TYR A 220 -15.82 -14.04 -10.90
C TYR A 220 -16.06 -15.10 -11.98
N VAL A 221 -16.38 -16.35 -11.62
CA VAL A 221 -16.53 -17.49 -12.55
C VAL A 221 -18.00 -17.84 -12.84
N LEU A 222 -18.95 -17.23 -12.11
CA LEU A 222 -20.40 -17.35 -12.32
C LEU A 222 -20.97 -16.11 -13.01
#